data_AF-A0A660XHS5-F1
#
_entry.id   AF-A0A660XHS5-F1
#
_cell.length_a   1.000
_cell.length_b   1.000
_cell.length_c   1.000
_cell.angle_alpha   90.00
_cell.angle_beta   90.00
_cell.angle_gamma   90.00
#
_symmetry.space_group_name_H-M   'P 1'
#
loop_
_entity.id
_entity.type
_entity.pdbx_description
1 polymer ?
#
loop_
_entity_poly.entity_id
_entity_poly.type
_entity_poly.pdbx_seq_one_letter_code
_entity_poly.pdbx_strand_id
1 'polypeptide(L)'
;MVSNLGNIKREASDRKRHSSAKVLSFNKTKSNEEYLGISLLGKRYSAHRLVAEAFIPNPDNLPVAHHKDEDATNNKEDNLEWVTHSRNSEASLGKRVAQLTKEGELIKEWPSVASASESLGLNKGNVARVARNEDTPGGKSAGGFKWEYK
;
A
#
# COMPACT_ATOMS: atom_id res chain seq x y z
N MET A 1 16.84 5.91 -19.49
CA MET A 1 16.61 4.46 -19.61
C MET A 1 16.20 3.91 -18.25
N VAL A 2 14.97 3.43 -18.14
CA VAL A 2 14.47 2.68 -16.98
C VAL A 2 14.77 1.20 -17.25
N SER A 3 15.22 0.44 -16.26
CA SER A 3 15.42 -1.01 -16.32
C SER A 3 14.36 -1.72 -15.48
N ASN A 4 13.98 -2.91 -15.93
CA ASN A 4 13.06 -3.84 -15.24
C ASN A 4 13.47 -4.23 -13.82
N LEU A 5 14.75 -4.06 -13.47
CA LEU A 5 15.29 -4.30 -12.13
C LEU A 5 15.13 -3.10 -11.19
N GLY A 6 14.41 -2.05 -11.60
CA GLY A 6 14.23 -0.82 -10.82
C GLY A 6 15.33 0.22 -10.96
N ASN A 7 16.31 -0.02 -11.84
CA ASN A 7 17.42 0.91 -12.08
C ASN A 7 17.06 1.98 -13.11
N ILE A 8 17.20 3.25 -12.77
CA ILE A 8 16.90 4.36 -13.69
C ILE A 8 18.19 5.13 -13.99
N LYS A 9 18.61 5.07 -15.26
CA LYS A 9 19.81 5.72 -15.79
C LYS A 9 19.44 6.88 -16.70
N ARG A 10 20.19 7.98 -16.63
CA ARG A 10 20.13 9.05 -17.63
C ARG A 10 20.95 8.63 -18.85
N GLU A 11 20.36 8.67 -20.04
CA GLU A 11 21.10 8.55 -21.31
C GLU A 11 21.97 9.80 -21.50
N ALA A 12 23.24 9.62 -21.85
CA ALA A 12 24.16 10.72 -22.12
C ALA A 12 23.75 11.42 -23.43
N SER A 13 23.64 12.75 -23.42
CA SER A 13 23.45 13.53 -24.63
C SER A 13 24.72 13.48 -25.48
N ASP A 14 24.59 13.31 -26.80
CA ASP A 14 25.65 13.23 -27.84
C ASP A 14 26.70 14.37 -27.88
N ARG A 15 26.69 15.28 -26.92
CA ARG A 15 27.73 16.29 -26.77
C ARG A 15 28.97 15.67 -26.16
N LYS A 16 29.84 15.09 -27.00
CA LYS A 16 31.31 14.90 -26.86
C LYS A 16 31.85 15.17 -25.43
N ARG A 17 31.41 14.37 -24.47
CA ARG A 17 31.90 14.34 -23.09
C ARG A 17 31.78 12.90 -22.66
N HIS A 18 32.92 12.27 -22.44
CA HIS A 18 33.03 10.97 -21.78
C HIS A 18 32.44 11.08 -20.37
N SER A 19 31.12 11.01 -20.24
CA SER A 19 30.45 10.82 -18.95
C SER A 19 29.69 9.53 -19.03
N SER A 20 30.28 8.49 -18.43
CA SER A 20 29.65 7.21 -18.11
C SER A 20 28.23 7.44 -17.62
N ALA A 21 27.26 6.65 -18.12
CA ALA A 21 25.85 6.75 -17.74
C ALA A 21 25.70 6.82 -16.22
N LYS A 22 25.39 8.02 -15.70
CA LYS A 22 25.27 8.25 -14.26
C LYS A 22 23.94 7.67 -13.80
N VAL A 23 23.99 6.64 -12.95
CA VAL A 23 22.82 6.13 -12.23
C VAL A 23 22.22 7.32 -11.48
N LEU A 24 20.92 7.58 -11.67
CA LEU A 24 20.26 8.67 -10.96
C LEU A 24 20.21 8.28 -9.48
N SER A 25 20.76 9.13 -8.62
CA SER A 25 20.78 8.88 -7.18
C SER A 25 19.36 8.89 -6.64
N PHE A 26 18.90 7.76 -6.10
CA PHE A 26 17.63 7.69 -5.40
C PHE A 26 17.71 8.56 -4.14
N ASN A 27 16.80 9.53 -4.01
CA ASN A 27 16.69 10.32 -2.78
C ASN A 27 15.49 9.80 -1.99
N LYS A 28 15.71 9.43 -0.72
CA LYS A 28 14.61 9.13 0.22
C LYS A 28 13.73 10.38 0.34
N THR A 29 12.42 10.22 0.17
CA THR A 29 11.46 11.33 0.33
C THR A 29 11.23 11.63 1.81
N LYS A 30 11.34 12.90 2.23
CA LYS A 30 11.11 13.33 3.63
C LYS A 30 9.68 13.11 4.16
N SER A 31 8.72 12.81 3.29
CA SER A 31 7.29 12.66 3.66
C SER A 31 6.81 11.21 3.72
N ASN A 32 7.66 10.25 3.34
CA ASN A 32 7.40 8.81 3.35
C ASN A 32 8.78 8.15 3.23
N GLU A 33 9.37 7.77 4.36
CA GLU A 33 10.78 7.35 4.48
C GLU A 33 11.12 6.09 3.67
N GLU A 34 10.11 5.41 3.14
CA GLU A 34 10.18 4.11 2.46
C GLU A 34 10.28 4.21 0.93
N TYR A 35 9.82 5.31 0.33
CA TYR A 35 9.71 5.41 -1.14
C TYR A 35 10.94 6.04 -1.79
N LEU A 36 11.49 5.35 -2.80
CA LEU A 36 12.58 5.86 -3.62
C LEU A 36 12.05 6.80 -4.72
N GLY A 37 12.52 8.05 -4.71
CA GLY A 37 12.14 9.08 -5.68
C GLY A 37 13.30 9.57 -6.55
N ILE A 38 12.97 9.98 -7.78
CA ILE A 38 13.89 10.58 -8.74
C ILE A 38 13.49 12.03 -8.99
N SER A 39 14.46 12.94 -8.98
CA SER A 39 14.27 14.33 -9.39
C SER A 39 14.79 14.53 -10.81
N LEU A 40 13.91 14.89 -11.74
CA LEU A 40 14.21 15.19 -13.14
C LEU A 40 13.73 16.61 -13.42
N LEU A 41 14.67 17.52 -13.73
CA LEU A 41 14.40 18.92 -14.08
C LEU A 41 13.54 19.66 -13.03
N GLY A 42 13.77 19.38 -11.74
CA GLY A 42 13.03 19.99 -10.64
C GLY A 42 11.66 19.36 -10.35
N LYS A 43 11.22 18.39 -11.15
CA LYS A 43 10.02 17.58 -10.88
C LYS A 43 10.40 16.25 -10.24
N ARG A 44 9.60 15.80 -9.27
CA ARG A 44 9.79 14.51 -8.58
C ARG A 44 8.92 13.43 -9.21
N TYR A 45 9.51 12.28 -9.44
CA TYR A 45 8.85 11.08 -9.96
C TYR A 45 9.11 9.92 -9.00
N SER A 46 8.14 9.02 -8.82
CA SER A 46 8.34 7.81 -8.03
C SER A 46 9.00 6.72 -8.89
N ALA A 47 9.97 6.01 -8.31
CA ALA A 47 10.72 4.99 -9.04
C ALA A 47 9.82 3.82 -9.49
N HIS A 48 9.00 3.27 -8.59
CA HIS A 48 8.06 2.19 -8.92
C HIS A 48 7.12 2.55 -10.07
N ARG A 49 6.61 3.79 -10.12
CA ARG A 49 5.68 4.21 -11.16
C ARG A 49 6.35 4.30 -12.52
N LEU A 50 7.59 4.80 -12.56
CA LEU A 50 8.38 4.83 -13.79
C LEU A 50 8.70 3.41 -14.30
N VAL A 51 8.91 2.45 -13.40
CA VAL A 51 9.09 1.03 -13.77
C VAL A 51 7.78 0.45 -14.29
N ALA A 52 6.68 0.64 -13.56
CA ALA A 52 5.37 0.12 -13.96
C ALA A 52 4.91 0.71 -15.31
N GLU A 53 5.07 2.01 -15.55
CA GLU A 53 4.72 2.66 -16.82
C GLU A 53 5.58 2.16 -18.00
N ALA A 54 6.81 1.71 -17.74
CA ALA A 54 7.72 1.24 -18.78
C ALA A 54 7.56 -0.24 -19.12
N PHE A 55 7.21 -1.09 -18.14
CA PHE A 55 7.29 -2.55 -18.28
C PHE A 55 5.97 -3.30 -18.03
N ILE A 56 4.98 -2.67 -17.41
CA ILE A 56 3.71 -3.32 -17.06
C ILE A 56 2.58 -2.67 -17.89
N PRO A 57 2.04 -3.38 -18.90
CA PRO A 57 0.89 -2.90 -19.66
C PRO A 57 -0.26 -2.52 -18.73
N ASN A 58 -0.89 -1.37 -18.98
CA ASN A 58 -2.02 -0.86 -18.22
C ASN A 58 -3.25 -0.67 -19.12
N PRO A 59 -3.84 -1.75 -19.67
CA PRO A 59 -4.96 -1.66 -20.61
C PRO A 59 -6.20 -1.02 -19.97
N ASP A 60 -6.38 -1.20 -18.66
CA ASP A 60 -7.50 -0.68 -17.88
C ASP A 60 -7.27 0.74 -17.35
N ASN A 61 -6.13 1.35 -17.70
CA ASN A 61 -5.72 2.69 -17.28
C ASN A 61 -5.86 2.93 -15.76
N LEU A 62 -5.49 1.91 -14.99
CA LEU A 62 -5.55 1.92 -13.54
C LEU A 62 -4.55 2.93 -12.96
N PRO A 63 -4.94 3.69 -11.93
CA PRO A 63 -4.21 4.89 -11.53
C PRO A 63 -3.02 4.65 -10.58
N VAL A 64 -2.93 3.48 -9.93
CA VAL A 64 -1.97 3.24 -8.83
C VAL A 64 -1.09 2.03 -9.15
N ALA A 65 0.23 2.19 -9.02
CA ALA A 65 1.19 1.09 -9.04
C ALA A 65 1.49 0.66 -7.59
N HIS A 66 1.16 -0.58 -7.25
CA HIS A 66 1.20 -1.15 -5.91
C HIS A 66 2.28 -2.23 -5.78
N HIS A 67 2.98 -2.26 -4.64
CA HIS A 67 3.98 -3.27 -4.30
C HIS A 67 3.32 -4.51 -3.68
N LYS A 68 3.46 -5.67 -4.31
CA LYS A 68 2.81 -6.92 -3.86
C LYS A 68 3.36 -7.43 -2.53
N ASP A 69 4.62 -7.14 -2.22
CA ASP A 69 5.32 -7.54 -1.01
C ASP A 69 5.27 -6.50 0.12
N GLU A 70 4.54 -5.40 -0.08
CA GLU A 70 4.47 -4.25 0.83
C GLU A 70 5.83 -3.56 1.09
N ASP A 71 6.89 -3.90 0.34
CA ASP A 71 8.22 -3.27 0.45
C ASP A 71 8.41 -2.21 -0.64
N ALA A 72 8.30 -0.94 -0.25
CA ALA A 72 8.41 0.20 -1.16
C ALA A 72 9.82 0.38 -1.79
N THR A 73 10.83 -0.36 -1.32
CA THR A 73 12.18 -0.36 -1.89
C THR A 73 12.34 -1.36 -3.03
N ASN A 74 11.51 -2.39 -3.09
CA ASN A 74 11.56 -3.44 -4.12
C ASN A 74 10.80 -3.02 -5.39
N ASN A 75 11.44 -2.20 -6.22
CA ASN A 75 10.86 -1.65 -7.45
C ASN A 75 10.98 -2.57 -8.68
N LYS A 76 11.05 -3.89 -8.51
CA LYS A 76 11.09 -4.84 -9.64
C LYS A 76 9.72 -4.91 -10.32
N GLU A 77 9.70 -5.04 -11.64
CA GLU A 77 8.44 -5.14 -12.40
C GLU A 77 7.51 -6.26 -11.91
N ASP A 78 8.07 -7.44 -11.62
CA ASP A 78 7.30 -8.58 -11.13
C ASP A 78 6.64 -8.33 -9.76
N ASN A 79 7.22 -7.42 -8.96
CA ASN A 79 6.73 -7.04 -7.65
C ASN A 79 5.68 -5.91 -7.69
N LEU A 80 5.43 -5.33 -8.87
CA LEU A 80 4.49 -4.24 -9.04
C LEU A 80 3.22 -4.73 -9.75
N GLU A 81 2.09 -4.14 -9.42
CA GLU A 81 0.83 -4.31 -10.17
C GLU A 81 0.06 -3.00 -10.25
N TRP A 82 -0.72 -2.83 -11.31
CA TRP A 82 -1.66 -1.74 -11.42
C TRP A 82 -2.95 -2.07 -10.66
N VAL A 83 -3.36 -1.19 -9.74
CA VAL A 83 -4.58 -1.35 -8.94
C VAL A 83 -5.47 -0.10 -8.98
N THR A 84 -6.75 -0.29 -8.67
CA THR A 84 -7.67 0.82 -8.42
C THR A 84 -7.33 1.51 -7.09
N HIS A 85 -7.80 2.74 -6.91
CA HIS A 85 -7.71 3.42 -5.62
C HIS A 85 -8.40 2.63 -4.50
N SER A 86 -9.54 1.98 -4.79
CA SER A 86 -10.24 1.14 -3.82
C SER A 86 -9.38 -0.03 -3.36
N ARG A 87 -8.73 -0.75 -4.27
CA ARG A 87 -7.87 -1.90 -3.94
C ARG A 87 -6.58 -1.47 -3.24
N ASN A 88 -6.02 -0.30 -3.58
CA ASN A 88 -4.90 0.27 -2.83
C ASN A 88 -5.29 0.61 -1.37
N SER A 89 -6.50 1.14 -1.17
CA SER A 89 -7.05 1.32 0.17
C SER A 89 -7.37 0.01 0.87
N GLU A 90 -7.71 -1.05 0.12
CA GLU A 90 -7.92 -2.41 0.64
C GLU A 90 -6.62 -3.06 1.15
N ALA A 91 -5.50 -2.88 0.46
CA ALA A 91 -4.19 -3.33 0.93
C ALA A 91 -3.72 -2.54 2.18
N SER A 92 -4.11 -1.26 2.29
CA SER A 92 -3.88 -0.43 3.47
C SER A 92 -4.92 -0.63 4.59
N LEU A 93 -5.80 -1.63 4.47
CA LEU A 93 -6.79 -1.92 5.52
C LEU A 93 -6.05 -2.32 6.79
N GLY A 94 -6.03 -1.40 7.76
CA GLY A 94 -5.34 -1.61 9.03
C GLY A 94 -5.73 -2.92 9.72
N LYS A 95 -4.89 -3.37 10.65
CA LYS A 95 -4.96 -4.64 11.42
C LYS A 95 -6.24 -5.48 11.26
N ARG A 96 -6.03 -6.74 10.86
CA ARG A 96 -7.06 -7.79 10.80
C ARG A 96 -7.80 -7.89 12.13
N VAL A 97 -9.09 -8.20 12.04
CA VAL A 97 -9.95 -8.32 13.21
C VAL A 97 -10.76 -9.61 13.13
N ALA A 98 -10.80 -10.35 14.23
CA ALA A 98 -11.63 -11.53 14.42
C ALA A 98 -12.98 -11.13 15.03
N GLN A 99 -14.06 -11.65 14.46
CA GLN A 99 -15.40 -11.63 15.00
C GLN A 99 -15.63 -12.91 15.80
N LEU A 100 -16.02 -12.76 17.06
CA LEU A 100 -16.19 -13.87 18.00
C LEU A 100 -17.61 -13.87 18.57
N THR A 101 -18.11 -15.05 18.94
CA THR A 101 -19.33 -15.19 19.75
C THR A 101 -19.12 -14.59 21.15
N LYS A 102 -20.19 -14.48 21.95
CA LYS A 102 -20.06 -14.00 23.35
C LYS A 102 -19.24 -14.97 24.19
N GLU A 103 -19.26 -16.24 23.82
CA GLU A 103 -18.57 -17.37 24.42
C GLU A 103 -17.09 -17.41 24.00
N GLY A 104 -16.69 -16.66 22.98
CA GLY A 104 -15.30 -16.56 22.51
C GLY A 104 -14.96 -17.46 21.32
N GLU A 105 -15.96 -18.07 20.69
CA GLU A 105 -15.76 -18.91 19.50
C GLU A 105 -15.58 -18.04 18.25
N LEU A 106 -14.61 -18.39 17.41
CA LEU A 106 -14.34 -17.64 16.18
C LEU A 106 -15.47 -17.84 15.18
N ILE A 107 -16.10 -16.75 14.76
CA ILE A 107 -17.14 -16.76 13.71
C ILE A 107 -16.48 -16.52 12.36
N LYS A 108 -15.70 -15.43 12.26
CA LYS A 108 -15.12 -14.98 11.00
C LYS A 108 -13.94 -14.05 11.24
N GLU A 109 -12.96 -14.11 10.36
CA GLU A 109 -11.89 -13.11 10.30
C GLU A 109 -12.16 -12.11 9.18
N TRP A 110 -11.88 -10.85 9.47
CA TRP A 110 -12.03 -9.74 8.56
C TRP A 110 -10.68 -9.10 8.26
N PRO A 111 -10.45 -8.64 7.02
CA PRO A 111 -9.22 -7.94 6.65
C PRO A 111 -8.96 -6.71 7.53
N SER A 112 -10.03 -6.05 8.00
CA SER A 112 -9.95 -4.94 8.97
C SER A 112 -11.29 -4.68 9.65
N VAL A 113 -11.25 -3.83 10.68
CA VAL A 113 -12.45 -3.26 11.31
C VAL A 113 -13.35 -2.55 10.29
N ALA A 114 -12.79 -1.87 9.28
CA ALA A 114 -13.59 -1.19 8.28
C ALA A 114 -14.42 -2.18 7.45
N SER A 115 -13.81 -3.29 7.03
CA SER A 115 -14.49 -4.35 6.27
C SER A 115 -15.59 -5.03 7.09
N ALA A 116 -15.31 -5.32 8.36
CA ALA A 116 -16.30 -5.89 9.28
C ALA A 116 -17.50 -4.96 9.48
N SER A 117 -17.23 -3.68 9.75
CA SER A 117 -18.24 -2.67 9.99
C SER A 117 -19.12 -2.40 8.77
N GLU A 118 -18.55 -2.33 7.58
CA GLU A 118 -19.31 -2.11 6.35
C GLU A 118 -20.22 -3.29 6.03
N SER A 119 -19.70 -4.52 6.19
CA SER A 119 -20.47 -5.74 5.92
C SER A 119 -21.60 -5.98 6.92
N LEU A 120 -21.42 -5.61 8.19
CA LEU A 120 -22.39 -5.83 9.26
C LEU A 120 -23.22 -4.58 9.61
N GLY A 121 -22.97 -3.44 8.96
CA GLY A 121 -23.61 -2.17 9.29
C GLY A 121 -23.28 -1.67 10.71
N LEU A 122 -22.09 -1.97 11.24
CA LEU A 122 -21.68 -1.64 12.60
C LEU A 122 -20.85 -0.36 12.66
N ASN A 123 -20.92 0.36 13.77
CA ASN A 123 -20.05 1.51 14.01
C ASN A 123 -18.58 1.07 14.13
N LYS A 124 -17.72 1.58 13.23
CA LYS A 124 -16.26 1.31 13.19
C LYS A 124 -15.56 1.58 14.52
N GLY A 125 -15.92 2.68 15.19
CA GLY A 125 -15.34 3.04 16.48
C GLY A 125 -15.69 2.05 17.59
N ASN A 126 -16.92 1.54 17.61
CA ASN A 126 -17.34 0.54 18.60
C ASN A 126 -16.63 -0.80 18.37
N VAL A 127 -16.53 -1.26 17.13
CA VAL A 127 -15.81 -2.50 16.79
C VAL A 127 -14.33 -2.38 17.20
N ALA A 128 -13.67 -1.26 16.89
CA ALA A 128 -12.28 -1.01 17.28
C ALA A 128 -12.07 -0.91 18.80
N ARG A 129 -13.03 -0.37 19.56
CA ARG A 129 -12.98 -0.31 21.03
C ARG A 129 -13.04 -1.71 21.62
N VAL A 130 -14.01 -2.52 21.19
CA VAL A 130 -14.14 -3.90 21.66
C VAL A 130 -12.90 -4.72 21.31
N ALA A 131 -12.36 -4.55 20.10
CA ALA A 131 -11.11 -5.19 19.69
C ALA A 131 -9.88 -4.80 20.53
N ARG A 132 -9.93 -3.65 21.23
CA ARG A 132 -8.94 -3.20 22.22
C ARG A 132 -9.29 -3.59 23.66
N ASN A 133 -10.33 -4.40 23.87
CA ASN A 133 -10.90 -4.72 25.18
C ASN A 133 -11.44 -3.50 25.94
N GLU A 134 -11.88 -2.45 25.23
CA GLU A 134 -12.52 -1.27 25.82
C GLU A 134 -14.06 -1.39 25.78
N ASP A 135 -14.71 -0.82 26.79
CA ASP A 135 -16.17 -0.73 26.85
C ASP A 135 -16.70 0.19 25.75
N THR A 136 -17.86 -0.13 25.17
CA THR A 136 -18.64 0.75 24.29
C THR A 136 -19.87 1.28 25.03
N PRO A 137 -20.62 2.28 24.50
CA PRO A 137 -21.89 2.70 25.10
C PRO A 137 -22.91 1.57 25.26
N GLY A 138 -22.78 0.48 24.48
CA GLY A 138 -23.60 -0.74 24.57
C GLY A 138 -22.93 -1.89 25.34
N GLY A 139 -21.87 -1.63 26.10
CA GLY A 139 -21.11 -2.63 26.88
C GLY A 139 -19.90 -3.22 26.15
N LYS A 140 -19.45 -4.42 26.57
CA LYS A 140 -18.25 -5.12 26.06
C LYS A 140 -18.47 -5.88 24.74
N SER A 141 -19.38 -5.40 23.91
CA SER A 141 -19.70 -6.03 22.61
C SER A 141 -20.10 -4.97 21.60
N ALA A 142 -19.83 -5.23 20.32
CA ALA A 142 -20.27 -4.39 19.22
C ALA A 142 -21.13 -5.24 18.28
N GLY A 143 -22.39 -4.86 18.09
CA GLY A 143 -23.36 -5.64 17.34
C GLY A 143 -23.72 -6.99 17.98
N GLY A 144 -23.50 -7.14 19.30
CA GLY A 144 -23.71 -8.40 20.02
C GLY A 144 -22.55 -9.40 19.94
N PHE A 145 -21.46 -9.04 19.24
CA PHE A 145 -20.26 -9.86 19.07
C PHE A 145 -19.08 -9.33 19.88
N LYS A 146 -18.15 -10.22 20.21
CA LYS A 146 -16.81 -9.87 20.67
C LYS A 146 -15.89 -9.68 19.46
N TRP A 147 -14.87 -8.85 19.64
CA TRP A 147 -13.94 -8.49 18.58
C TRP A 147 -12.53 -8.55 19.15
N GLU A 148 -11.56 -8.97 18.35
CA GLU A 148 -10.15 -9.05 18.76
C GLU A 148 -9.24 -8.78 17.55
N TYR A 149 -8.20 -7.98 17.74
CA TYR A 149 -7.19 -7.80 16.69
C TYR A 149 -6.31 -9.05 16.54
N LYS A 150 -5.95 -9.37 15.30
CA LYS A 150 -4.96 -10.40 14.98
C LYS A 150 -3.59 -9.78 14.73
#